data_AF-A0A7S1UWI7-F1
#
_entry.id   AF-A0A7S1UWI7-F1
#
_cell.length_a   1.000
_cell.length_b   1.000
_cell.length_c   1.000
_cell.angle_alpha   90.00
_cell.angle_beta   90.00
_cell.angle_gamma   90.00
#
_symmetry.space_group_name_H-M   'P 1'
#
loop_
_entity.id
_entity.type
_entity.pdbx_description
1 polymer ?
#
loop_
_entity_poly.entity_id
_entity_poly.type
_entity_poly.pdbx_seq_one_letter_code
_entity_poly.pdbx_strand_id
1 'polypeptide(L)'
;MSEEDKPPQDAVESALDKLKPMLSKLTFGSLVGYCSGYAMKRIGKAVAFGVGVIFLGLQGLVSTGYIEVDWLKIKDDAMKSADTTGDGKVDTEDLKVYWRKFWKMATHKLPDAGGFSLGFLYGVRYG
;
A
#
# COMPACT_ATOMS: atom_id res chain seq x y z
N MET A 1 -22.16 15.01 -53.85
CA MET A 1 -22.38 15.41 -52.46
C MET A 1 -22.80 14.16 -51.70
N SER A 2 -21.81 13.34 -51.32
CA SER A 2 -22.03 12.13 -50.52
C SER A 2 -20.87 12.09 -49.53
N GLU A 3 -20.89 13.04 -48.59
CA GLU A 3 -20.10 12.94 -47.36
C GLU A 3 -20.80 11.89 -46.51
N GLU A 4 -20.38 10.66 -46.81
CA GLU A 4 -20.69 9.42 -46.14
C GLU A 4 -20.32 9.56 -44.66
N ASP A 5 -21.35 9.49 -43.84
CA ASP A 5 -21.35 9.25 -42.39
C ASP A 5 -20.53 8.00 -42.07
N LYS A 6 -19.20 8.12 -42.07
CA LYS A 6 -18.27 7.04 -41.70
C LYS A 6 -18.21 6.95 -40.18
N PRO A 7 -18.47 5.77 -39.60
CA PRO A 7 -18.85 5.63 -38.21
C PRO A 7 -17.71 6.01 -37.25
N PRO A 8 -18.01 6.21 -35.95
CA PRO A 8 -17.03 6.42 -34.88
C PRO A 8 -15.97 5.32 -34.73
N GLN A 9 -15.98 4.28 -35.56
CA GLN A 9 -15.06 3.14 -35.54
C GLN A 9 -13.62 3.54 -35.88
N ASP A 10 -13.38 4.41 -36.87
CA ASP A 10 -12.00 4.84 -37.23
C ASP A 10 -11.36 5.72 -36.13
N ALA A 11 -12.19 6.52 -35.47
CA ALA A 11 -11.79 7.35 -34.33
C ALA A 11 -11.55 6.50 -33.07
N VAL A 12 -12.38 5.48 -32.86
CA VAL A 12 -12.22 4.50 -31.78
C VAL A 12 -10.98 3.64 -32.01
N GLU A 13 -10.72 3.17 -33.24
CA GLU A 13 -9.51 2.41 -33.58
C GLU A 13 -8.24 3.27 -33.45
N SER A 14 -8.26 4.51 -33.93
CA SER A 14 -7.14 5.45 -33.74
C SER A 14 -6.88 5.79 -32.26
N ALA A 15 -7.94 5.90 -31.46
CA ALA A 15 -7.81 6.04 -30.01
C ALA A 15 -7.25 4.75 -29.39
N LEU A 16 -7.73 3.58 -29.81
CA LEU A 16 -7.28 2.26 -29.35
C LEU A 16 -5.80 2.04 -29.63
N ASP A 17 -5.31 2.37 -30.82
CA ASP A 17 -3.89 2.22 -31.17
C ASP A 17 -2.99 3.16 -30.37
N LYS A 18 -3.46 4.38 -30.06
CA LYS A 18 -2.75 5.29 -29.14
C LYS A 18 -2.82 4.82 -27.68
N LEU A 19 -3.92 4.19 -27.27
CA LEU A 19 -4.10 3.66 -25.92
C LEU A 19 -3.45 2.30 -25.71
N LYS A 20 -3.24 1.49 -26.75
CA LYS A 20 -2.62 0.15 -26.68
C LYS A 20 -1.27 0.12 -25.94
N PRO A 21 -0.31 1.04 -26.19
CA PRO A 21 0.93 1.09 -25.42
C PRO A 21 0.72 1.56 -23.97
N MET A 22 -0.24 2.44 -23.70
CA MET A 22 -0.60 2.86 -22.34
C MET A 22 -1.29 1.73 -21.56
N LEU A 23 -2.27 1.06 -22.16
CA LEU A 23 -2.96 -0.11 -21.61
C LEU A 23 -1.98 -1.24 -21.29
N SER A 24 -1.01 -1.49 -22.16
CA SER A 24 0.02 -2.51 -21.92
C SER A 24 0.87 -2.16 -20.69
N LYS A 25 1.30 -0.90 -20.56
CA LYS A 25 2.06 -0.41 -19.40
C LYS A 25 1.23 -0.42 -18.12
N LEU A 26 -0.03 0.00 -18.20
CA LEU A 26 -0.96 0.03 -17.07
C LEU A 26 -1.27 -1.38 -16.59
N THR A 27 -1.52 -2.33 -17.50
CA THR A 27 -1.81 -3.74 -17.15
C THR A 27 -0.59 -4.39 -16.49
N PHE A 28 0.61 -4.17 -17.03
CA PHE A 28 1.84 -4.66 -16.40
C PHE A 28 2.05 -4.03 -15.01
N GLY A 29 1.89 -2.71 -14.90
CA GLY A 29 1.94 -1.99 -13.63
C GLY A 29 0.92 -2.53 -12.63
N SER A 30 -0.32 -2.78 -13.05
CA SER A 30 -1.39 -3.32 -12.20
C SER A 30 -1.14 -4.77 -11.77
N LEU A 31 -0.58 -5.63 -12.60
CA LEU A 31 -0.22 -6.99 -12.20
C LEU A 31 0.90 -7.01 -11.15
N VAL A 32 1.95 -6.21 -11.38
CA VAL A 32 3.06 -6.06 -10.43
C VAL A 32 2.56 -5.42 -9.13
N GLY A 33 1.71 -4.40 -9.23
CA GLY A 33 1.02 -3.79 -8.11
C GLY A 33 0.21 -4.82 -7.33
N TYR A 34 -0.64 -5.59 -8.01
CA TYR A 34 -1.48 -6.62 -7.41
C TYR A 34 -0.68 -7.69 -6.66
N CYS A 35 0.38 -8.20 -7.27
CA CYS A 35 1.27 -9.18 -6.63
C CYS A 35 1.92 -8.60 -5.37
N SER A 36 2.41 -7.36 -5.45
CA SER A 36 3.00 -6.65 -4.32
C SER A 36 1.98 -6.42 -3.19
N GLY A 37 0.75 -6.03 -3.53
CA GLY A 37 -0.34 -5.82 -2.58
C GLY A 37 -0.81 -7.11 -1.91
N TYR A 38 -0.89 -8.20 -2.67
CA TYR A 38 -1.22 -9.53 -2.16
C TYR A 38 -0.18 -10.02 -1.14
N ALA A 39 1.11 -9.89 -1.47
CA ALA A 39 2.19 -10.24 -0.57
C ALA A 39 2.16 -9.40 0.71
N MET A 40 1.97 -8.08 0.58
CA MET A 40 1.84 -7.16 1.71
C MET A 40 0.71 -7.58 2.64
N LYS A 41 -0.44 -8.00 2.11
CA LYS A 41 -1.57 -8.47 2.93
C LYS A 41 -1.28 -9.76 3.67
N ARG A 42 -0.61 -10.72 3.02
CA ARG A 42 -0.23 -11.99 3.68
C ARG A 42 0.73 -11.74 4.84
N ILE A 43 1.73 -10.88 4.62
CA ILE A 43 2.66 -10.46 5.69
C ILE A 43 1.90 -9.71 6.78
N GLY A 44 1.03 -8.76 6.41
CA GLY A 44 0.21 -8.00 7.36
C GLY A 44 -0.69 -8.89 8.23
N LYS A 45 -1.33 -9.91 7.65
CA LYS A 45 -2.11 -10.92 8.40
C LYS A 45 -1.24 -11.69 9.38
N ALA A 46 -0.04 -12.13 8.96
CA ALA A 46 0.89 -12.86 9.83
C ALA A 46 1.40 -11.99 10.98
N VAL A 47 1.77 -10.73 10.71
CA VAL A 47 2.19 -9.76 11.73
C VAL A 47 1.04 -9.46 12.69
N ALA A 48 -0.16 -9.19 12.17
CA ALA A 48 -1.34 -8.93 13.00
C ALA A 48 -1.68 -10.11 13.92
N PHE A 49 -1.59 -11.34 13.39
CA PHE A 49 -1.77 -12.55 14.18
C PHE A 49 -0.71 -12.67 15.27
N GLY A 50 0.58 -12.49 14.94
CA GLY A 50 1.67 -12.54 15.90
C GLY A 50 1.51 -11.51 17.03
N VAL A 51 1.17 -10.26 16.68
CA VAL A 51 0.89 -9.19 17.66
C VAL A 51 -0.30 -9.56 18.55
N GLY A 52 -1.37 -10.11 17.98
CA GLY A 52 -2.54 -10.56 18.74
C GLY A 52 -2.22 -11.69 19.72
N VAL A 53 -1.43 -12.68 19.29
CA VAL A 53 -0.99 -13.78 20.17
C VAL A 53 -0.12 -13.25 21.31
N ILE A 54 0.83 -12.36 21.02
CA ILE A 54 1.68 -11.72 22.03
C ILE A 54 0.82 -10.95 23.03
N PHE A 55 -0.16 -10.19 22.55
CA PHE A 55 -1.06 -9.42 23.39
C PHE A 55 -1.90 -10.31 24.30
N LEU A 56 -2.52 -11.38 23.78
CA LEU A 56 -3.29 -12.33 24.57
C LEU A 56 -2.41 -13.05 25.61
N GLY A 57 -1.19 -13.42 25.24
CA GLY A 57 -0.20 -13.98 26.16
C GLY A 57 0.12 -13.03 27.32
N LEU A 58 0.43 -11.76 27.01
CA LEU A 58 0.67 -10.72 28.01
C LEU A 58 -0.54 -10.54 28.95
N GLN A 59 -1.76 -10.47 28.41
CA GLN A 59 -2.98 -10.37 29.22
C GLN A 59 -3.14 -11.56 30.18
N GLY A 60 -2.85 -12.78 29.72
CA GLY A 60 -2.86 -13.98 30.57
C GLY A 60 -1.84 -13.90 31.71
N LEU A 61 -0.60 -13.47 31.43
CA LEU A 61 0.45 -13.36 32.44
C LEU A 61 0.15 -12.26 33.47
N VAL A 62 -0.37 -11.12 33.02
CA VAL A 62 -0.79 -10.02 33.91
C VAL A 62 -1.95 -10.47 34.80
N SER A 63 -2.93 -11.19 34.27
CA SER A 63 -4.06 -11.72 35.05
C SER A 63 -3.62 -12.68 36.17
N THR A 64 -2.52 -13.40 35.99
CA THR A 64 -1.96 -14.30 37.02
C THR A 64 -1.06 -13.58 38.03
N GLY A 65 -0.84 -12.27 37.87
CA GLY A 65 0.00 -11.45 38.76
C GLY A 65 1.50 -11.70 38.60
N TYR A 66 1.93 -12.36 37.53
CA TYR A 66 3.33 -12.74 37.32
C TYR A 66 4.19 -11.61 36.75
N ILE A 67 3.59 -10.65 36.04
CA ILE A 67 4.27 -9.51 35.39
C ILE A 67 3.43 -8.24 35.56
N GLU A 68 4.08 -7.16 35.99
CA GLU A 68 3.53 -5.80 36.00
C GLU A 68 3.99 -5.08 34.73
N VAL A 69 3.05 -4.76 33.82
CA VAL A 69 3.37 -4.15 32.52
C VAL A 69 3.28 -2.63 32.64
N ASP A 70 4.44 -1.96 32.58
CA ASP A 70 4.54 -0.50 32.54
C ASP A 70 4.24 0.00 31.10
N TRP A 71 2.96 0.23 30.83
CA TRP A 71 2.48 0.72 29.54
C TRP A 71 2.98 2.13 29.21
N LEU A 72 3.41 2.92 30.20
CA LEU A 72 3.94 4.27 29.97
C LEU A 72 5.31 4.21 29.30
N LYS A 73 6.20 3.33 29.77
CA LYS A 73 7.51 3.11 29.13
C LYS A 73 7.37 2.52 27.74
N ILE A 74 6.51 1.51 27.57
CA ILE A 74 6.26 0.89 26.26
C ILE A 74 5.77 1.94 25.26
N LYS A 75 4.87 2.83 25.68
CA LYS A 75 4.39 3.92 24.84
C LYS A 75 5.52 4.89 24.49
N ASP A 76 6.34 5.30 25.47
CA ASP A 76 7.43 6.26 25.23
C ASP A 76 8.50 5.70 24.27
N ASP A 77 8.87 4.42 24.45
CA ASP A 77 9.81 3.72 23.56
C ASP A 77 9.23 3.51 22.16
N ALA A 78 7.95 3.14 22.05
CA ALA A 78 7.27 3.02 20.76
C ALA A 78 7.18 4.37 20.03
N MET A 79 6.87 5.45 20.76
CA MET A 79 6.84 6.80 20.21
C MET A 79 8.22 7.24 19.72
N LYS A 80 9.28 7.03 20.50
CA LYS A 80 10.67 7.33 20.07
C LYS A 80 11.12 6.53 18.86
N SER A 81 10.68 5.28 18.71
CA SER A 81 11.05 4.45 17.56
C SER A 81 10.22 4.75 16.32
N ALA A 82 8.98 5.23 16.48
CA ALA A 82 8.07 5.53 15.37
C ALA A 82 8.23 6.96 14.88
N ASP A 83 8.54 7.89 15.78
CA ASP A 83 8.84 9.28 15.46
C ASP A 83 10.22 9.36 14.78
N THR A 84 10.19 9.54 13.46
CA THR A 84 11.39 9.70 12.65
C THR A 84 11.74 11.17 12.44
N THR A 85 10.85 12.08 12.86
CA THR A 85 10.94 13.53 12.61
C THR A 85 11.38 14.29 13.88
N GLY A 86 11.31 13.64 15.05
CA GLY A 86 11.79 14.12 16.34
C GLY A 86 10.85 15.10 17.04
N ASP A 87 9.56 15.11 16.68
CA ASP A 87 8.56 16.05 17.21
C ASP A 87 7.75 15.51 18.40
N GLY A 88 7.99 14.25 18.79
CA GLY A 88 7.34 13.55 19.88
C GLY A 88 5.93 13.05 19.57
N LYS A 89 5.46 13.09 18.31
CA LYS A 89 4.12 12.66 17.92
C LYS A 89 4.15 11.91 16.59
N VAL A 90 3.70 10.66 16.60
CA VAL A 90 3.41 9.93 15.35
C VAL A 90 2.22 10.60 14.67
N ASP A 91 2.51 11.43 13.68
CA ASP A 91 1.54 12.30 13.06
C ASP A 91 1.33 11.96 11.56
N THR A 92 0.50 12.75 10.89
CA THR A 92 0.24 12.55 9.47
C THR A 92 1.42 12.96 8.59
N GLU A 93 2.34 13.79 9.08
CA GLU A 93 3.56 14.17 8.38
C GLU A 93 4.57 13.03 8.35
N ASP A 94 4.77 12.30 9.47
CA ASP A 94 5.58 11.08 9.51
C ASP A 94 5.08 10.05 8.50
N LEU A 95 3.77 9.76 8.53
CA LEU A 95 3.15 8.86 7.57
C LEU A 95 3.35 9.35 6.13
N LYS A 96 3.24 10.65 5.88
CA LYS A 96 3.47 11.23 4.56
C LYS A 96 4.94 11.13 4.13
N VAL A 97 5.90 11.25 5.05
CA VAL A 97 7.33 11.08 4.78
C VAL A 97 7.65 9.63 4.44
N TYR A 98 7.14 8.67 5.21
CA TYR A 98 7.26 7.24 4.91
C TYR A 98 6.59 6.89 3.60
N TRP A 99 5.37 7.40 3.37
CA TRP A 99 4.65 7.20 2.11
C TRP A 99 5.42 7.77 0.92
N ARG A 100 6.04 8.94 1.07
CA ARG A 100 6.88 9.55 0.04
C ARG A 100 8.15 8.74 -0.22
N LYS A 101 8.81 8.21 0.82
CA LYS A 101 9.98 7.32 0.68
C LYS A 101 9.60 6.03 -0.05
N PHE A 102 8.50 5.41 0.38
CA PHE A 102 7.94 4.23 -0.27
C PHE A 102 7.60 4.51 -1.74
N TRP A 103 6.88 5.60 -2.03
CA TRP A 103 6.56 6.00 -3.40
C TRP A 103 7.77 6.35 -4.24
N LYS A 104 8.78 7.01 -3.66
CA LYS A 104 10.03 7.32 -4.34
C LYS A 104 10.78 6.04 -4.71
N MET A 105 10.69 4.99 -3.89
CA MET A 105 11.28 3.67 -4.16
C MET A 105 10.44 2.85 -5.14
N ALA A 106 9.12 2.80 -4.96
CA ALA A 106 8.19 2.06 -5.81
C ALA A 106 8.12 2.64 -7.23
N THR A 107 8.13 3.97 -7.37
CA THR A 107 8.13 4.65 -8.68
C THR A 107 9.54 4.89 -9.22
N HIS A 108 10.59 4.52 -8.47
CA HIS A 108 11.93 4.46 -9.04
C HIS A 108 11.90 3.40 -10.14
N LYS A 109 11.86 3.82 -11.41
CA LYS A 109 11.78 3.00 -12.65
C LYS A 109 10.37 2.68 -13.19
N LEU A 110 9.27 3.11 -12.57
CA LEU A 110 7.94 2.89 -13.15
C LEU A 110 7.51 4.07 -14.04
N PRO A 111 7.25 3.84 -15.34
CA PRO A 111 6.69 4.86 -16.22
C PRO A 111 5.21 5.16 -15.93
N ASP A 112 4.53 4.32 -15.15
CA ASP A 112 3.08 4.44 -14.89
C ASP A 112 2.73 4.07 -13.44
N ALA A 113 2.84 5.06 -12.54
CA ALA A 113 2.51 4.91 -11.12
C ALA A 113 1.00 4.68 -10.88
N GLY A 114 0.15 5.04 -11.85
CA GLY A 114 -1.30 4.89 -11.77
C GLY A 114 -1.73 3.42 -11.81
N GLY A 115 -1.25 2.66 -12.81
CA GLY A 115 -1.54 1.23 -12.93
C GLY A 115 -1.06 0.43 -11.72
N PHE A 116 0.15 0.71 -11.24
CA PHE A 116 0.70 0.08 -10.04
C PHE A 116 -0.13 0.39 -8.78
N SER A 117 -0.50 1.65 -8.54
CA SER A 117 -1.33 2.03 -7.39
C SER A 117 -2.64 1.27 -7.36
N LEU A 118 -3.34 1.22 -8.50
CA LEU A 118 -4.64 0.58 -8.63
C LEU A 118 -4.53 -0.93 -8.42
N GLY A 119 -3.55 -1.57 -9.06
CA GLY A 119 -3.26 -2.98 -8.85
C GLY A 119 -2.91 -3.29 -7.40
N PHE A 120 -2.04 -2.47 -6.78
CA PHE A 120 -1.61 -2.62 -5.40
C PHE A 120 -2.77 -2.52 -4.43
N LEU A 121 -3.59 -1.47 -4.54
CA LEU A 121 -4.75 -1.30 -3.69
C LEU A 121 -5.75 -2.44 -3.89
N TYR A 122 -5.94 -2.90 -5.13
CA TYR A 122 -6.79 -4.05 -5.42
C TYR A 122 -6.22 -5.34 -4.80
N GLY A 123 -4.91 -5.55 -4.85
CA GLY A 123 -4.21 -6.68 -4.23
C GLY A 123 -4.27 -6.65 -2.71
N VAL A 124 -4.18 -5.47 -2.09
CA VAL A 124 -4.39 -5.32 -0.64
C VAL A 124 -5.87 -5.51 -0.28
N ARG A 125 -6.83 -5.05 -1.09
CA ARG A 125 -8.26 -5.21 -0.79
C ARG A 125 -8.71 -6.66 -0.92
N TYR A 126 -8.31 -7.34 -2.00
CA TYR A 126 -8.80 -8.67 -2.37
C TYR A 126 -7.81 -9.83 -2.13
N GLY A 127 -6.57 -9.55 -1.74
CA GLY A 127 -5.57 -10.56 -1.33
C GLY A 127 -5.69 -11.08 0.11
#